data_AF-A0A7S4FC18-F1
#
_entry.id   AF-A0A7S4FC18-F1
#
_cell.length_a   1.000
_cell.length_b   1.000
_cell.length_c   1.000
_cell.angle_alpha   90.00
_cell.angle_beta   90.00
_cell.angle_gamma   90.00
#
_symmetry.space_group_name_H-M   'P 1'
#
loop_
_entity.id
_entity.type
_entity.pdbx_description
1 polymer ?
#
loop_
_entity_poly.entity_id
_entity_poly.type
_entity_poly.pdbx_seq_one_letter_code
_entity_poly.pdbx_strand_id
1 'polypeptide(L)'
;VLELVSGGPFAALVRSVANTEAGDGLQSTCASANAAGDCVDSSDSCDGSTLEVVSNSRSYLLQEYDSACEGIPFGNDNYSCVDYTEGQLILSGRELSFDVDLSATGCGCNAAVYLASMAQNPDPSTCKDYYCDANSVCGVRCDELDLMEANRWAFIATAHTRDDGNGVGFGLGHYVLRKESRFRPSEVCPYGPATTCTINTLGPFTARYKFTSADQPFSYNLTLVQGKQSITAGPVAYQDP
;
A
#
# COMPACT_ATOMS: atom_id res chain seq x y z
N VAL A 1 7.71 -11.87 -3.28
CA VAL A 1 8.36 -10.84 -2.46
C VAL A 1 8.03 -9.53 -3.13
N LEU A 2 7.35 -8.64 -2.41
CA LEU A 2 7.16 -7.25 -2.85
C LEU A 2 8.38 -6.48 -2.37
N GLU A 3 9.09 -5.83 -3.29
CA GLU A 3 10.21 -4.95 -2.96
C GLU A 3 9.74 -3.50 -3.13
N LEU A 4 9.84 -2.70 -2.06
CA LEU A 4 9.56 -1.26 -2.11
C LEU A 4 10.87 -0.48 -1.92
N VAL A 5 11.23 0.35 -2.91
CA VAL A 5 12.44 1.18 -2.87
C VAL A 5 12.05 2.66 -2.78
N SER A 6 12.61 3.39 -1.80
CA SER A 6 12.38 4.83 -1.62
C SER A 6 13.59 5.67 -2.02
N GLY A 7 13.36 6.80 -2.72
CA GLY A 7 14.40 7.78 -3.09
C GLY A 7 14.84 8.72 -1.95
N GLY A 8 14.42 8.44 -0.73
CA GLY A 8 14.72 9.14 0.53
C GLY A 8 14.58 8.16 1.70
N PRO A 9 14.93 8.52 2.95
CA PRO A 9 14.78 7.59 4.07
C PRO A 9 13.33 7.13 4.18
N PHE A 10 13.09 5.81 4.22
CA PHE A 10 11.90 5.30 4.88
C PHE A 10 11.96 5.80 6.31
N ALA A 11 10.84 6.30 6.80
CA ALA A 11 10.85 7.07 8.03
C ALA A 11 10.38 6.20 9.23
N ALA A 12 9.83 5.01 8.99
CA ALA A 12 9.92 3.81 9.84
C ALA A 12 9.10 2.67 9.22
N LEU A 13 9.63 1.44 9.18
CA LEU A 13 8.80 0.25 9.07
C LEU A 13 8.37 -0.13 10.49
N VAL A 14 7.08 -0.15 10.74
CA VAL A 14 6.60 -0.23 12.12
C VAL A 14 6.23 -1.64 12.54
N ARG A 15 5.86 -2.53 11.61
CA ARG A 15 5.62 -3.96 11.91
C ARG A 15 5.34 -4.73 10.63
N SER A 16 5.84 -5.96 10.54
CA SER A 16 5.21 -7.00 9.73
C SER A 16 4.54 -8.05 10.61
N VAL A 17 3.36 -8.53 10.19
CA VAL A 17 2.62 -9.61 10.82
C VAL A 17 2.17 -10.62 9.77
N ALA A 18 2.27 -11.90 10.07
CA ALA A 18 1.61 -12.92 9.27
C ALA A 18 0.08 -12.72 9.30
N ASN A 19 -0.56 -12.77 8.14
CA ASN A 19 -2.02 -12.73 7.97
C ASN A 19 -2.63 -14.03 8.51
N THR A 20 -2.73 -14.14 9.83
CA THR A 20 -3.49 -15.19 10.53
C THR A 20 -4.67 -14.53 11.25
N GLU A 21 -5.81 -15.22 11.37
CA GLU A 21 -7.00 -14.72 12.08
C GLU A 21 -6.71 -14.28 13.53
N ALA A 22 -5.59 -14.73 14.11
CA ALA A 22 -5.22 -14.47 15.49
C ALA A 22 -4.19 -13.33 15.70
N GLY A 23 -3.56 -12.80 14.63
CA GLY A 23 -2.52 -11.79 14.75
C GLY A 23 -1.27 -12.25 15.53
N ASP A 24 -1.10 -13.57 15.70
CA ASP A 24 -0.08 -14.19 16.57
C ASP A 24 1.29 -14.34 15.89
N GLY A 25 1.51 -13.68 14.75
CA GLY A 25 2.77 -13.71 14.01
C GLY A 25 3.83 -12.80 14.65
N LEU A 26 5.07 -13.30 14.66
CA LEU A 26 6.27 -12.57 15.09
C LEU A 26 6.28 -11.14 14.52
N GLN A 27 6.54 -10.18 15.40
CA GLN A 27 6.63 -8.77 15.05
C GLN A 27 8.06 -8.47 14.57
N SER A 28 8.24 -8.06 13.32
CA SER A 28 9.47 -7.38 12.92
C SER A 28 9.22 -5.90 12.78
N THR A 29 9.81 -5.12 13.68
CA THR A 29 9.97 -3.68 13.57
C THR A 29 11.23 -3.40 12.74
N CYS A 30 11.20 -2.46 11.78
CA CYS A 30 12.44 -1.96 11.18
C CYS A 30 12.48 -0.44 11.36
N ALA A 31 13.17 -0.01 12.42
CA ALA A 31 13.39 1.40 12.68
C ALA A 31 14.48 1.94 11.74
N SER A 32 14.16 2.99 11.01
CA SER A 32 15.13 3.76 10.25
C SER A 32 15.90 4.68 11.19
N ALA A 33 17.02 4.20 11.74
CA ALA A 33 18.07 5.08 12.24
C ALA A 33 19.41 4.35 12.25
N ASN A 34 20.07 4.24 11.09
CA ASN A 34 21.51 3.96 10.97
C ASN A 34 22.08 2.71 11.67
N ALA A 35 21.26 1.78 12.16
CA ALA A 35 21.72 0.53 12.76
C ALA A 35 21.29 -0.63 11.87
N ALA A 36 22.18 -1.06 10.98
CA ALA A 36 22.12 -2.40 10.43
C ALA A 36 22.08 -3.39 11.60
N GLY A 37 20.93 -4.00 11.88
CA GLY A 37 20.85 -5.03 12.93
C GLY A 37 19.49 -5.33 13.56
N ASP A 38 18.47 -4.45 13.47
CA ASP A 38 17.25 -4.60 14.28
C ASP A 38 16.06 -5.26 13.57
N CYS A 39 16.28 -6.15 12.59
CA CYS A 39 15.22 -7.07 12.15
C CYS A 39 15.11 -8.20 13.17
N VAL A 40 14.28 -8.03 14.21
CA VAL A 40 13.98 -9.11 15.14
C VAL A 40 12.96 -10.06 14.51
N ASP A 41 13.48 -11.20 14.06
CA ASP A 41 12.78 -12.49 13.87
C ASP A 41 11.45 -12.48 13.08
N SER A 42 11.49 -12.05 11.81
CA SER A 42 10.44 -12.44 10.87
C SER A 42 11.06 -12.73 9.48
N SER A 43 10.28 -13.37 8.62
CA SER A 43 10.66 -13.70 7.24
C SER A 43 10.80 -12.48 6.32
N ASP A 44 10.47 -11.27 6.79
CA ASP A 44 10.62 -10.02 6.05
C ASP A 44 11.98 -9.38 6.35
N SER A 45 12.60 -8.80 5.33
CA SER A 45 13.92 -8.14 5.45
C SER A 45 13.83 -6.66 5.10
N CYS A 46 14.57 -5.82 5.81
CA CYS A 46 14.68 -4.39 5.54
C CYS A 46 16.11 -3.89 5.75
N ASP A 47 16.62 -3.11 4.79
CA ASP A 47 17.97 -2.52 4.85
C ASP A 47 17.94 -0.99 5.03
N GLY A 48 16.78 -0.43 5.37
CA GLY A 48 16.54 1.02 5.51
C GLY A 48 16.20 1.74 4.19
N SER A 49 16.36 1.07 3.04
CA SER A 49 16.04 1.59 1.70
C SER A 49 15.18 0.66 0.85
N THR A 50 15.08 -0.60 1.28
CA THR A 50 14.28 -1.65 0.68
C THR A 50 13.47 -2.36 1.78
N LEU A 51 12.19 -2.60 1.51
CA LEU A 51 11.35 -3.53 2.28
C LEU A 51 11.00 -4.75 1.42
N GLU A 52 11.36 -5.94 1.88
CA GLU A 52 10.90 -7.21 1.32
C GLU A 52 9.72 -7.75 2.11
N VAL A 53 8.54 -7.77 1.50
CA VAL A 53 7.33 -8.36 2.11
C VAL A 53 7.11 -9.76 1.54
N VAL A 54 7.16 -10.79 2.40
CA VAL A 54 6.89 -12.17 2.03
C VAL A 54 5.39 -12.47 1.98
N SER A 55 5.03 -13.55 1.29
CA SER A 55 3.63 -13.93 1.12
C SER A 55 2.93 -14.17 2.46
N ASN A 56 1.64 -13.83 2.53
CA ASN A 56 0.81 -13.92 3.74
C ASN A 56 1.29 -13.07 4.91
N SER A 57 1.83 -11.88 4.62
CA SER A 57 2.14 -10.88 5.64
C SER A 57 1.45 -9.55 5.35
N ARG A 58 1.38 -8.69 6.36
CA ARG A 58 0.99 -7.29 6.28
C ARG A 58 2.04 -6.46 6.99
N SER A 59 2.54 -5.45 6.29
CA SER A 59 3.51 -4.49 6.82
C SER A 59 2.93 -3.08 6.91
N TYR A 60 3.29 -2.34 7.97
CA TYR A 60 2.87 -0.95 8.16
C TYR A 60 4.06 0.00 7.97
N LEU A 61 3.87 1.03 7.14
CA LEU A 61 4.82 2.12 6.93
C LEU A 61 4.29 3.37 7.63
N LEU A 62 5.10 3.98 8.51
CA LEU A 62 4.79 5.26 9.14
C LEU A 62 5.90 6.30 8.87
N GLN A 63 5.56 7.57 9.02
CA GLN A 63 6.55 8.66 8.95
C GLN A 63 7.36 8.74 10.27
N GLU A 64 8.67 8.96 10.18
CA GLU A 64 9.57 9.23 11.32
C GLU A 64 9.08 10.48 12.04
N TYR A 65 9.01 10.40 13.37
CA TYR A 65 8.53 11.50 14.19
C TYR A 65 9.69 12.09 15.01
N ASP A 66 10.00 13.36 14.77
CA ASP A 66 11.11 14.12 15.38
C ASP A 66 10.77 14.69 16.78
N SER A 67 10.03 13.95 17.60
CA SER A 67 9.91 14.31 19.01
C SER A 67 10.65 13.28 19.86
N ALA A 68 11.59 13.76 20.68
CA ALA A 68 12.21 12.98 21.72
C ALA A 68 11.12 12.41 22.63
N CYS A 69 10.82 11.14 22.45
CA CYS A 69 9.76 10.49 23.18
C CYS A 69 10.26 10.15 24.59
N GLU A 70 9.86 10.94 25.59
CA GLU A 70 10.03 10.57 27.00
C GLU A 70 9.12 9.39 27.42
N GLY A 71 8.25 8.91 26.52
CA GLY A 71 7.49 7.67 26.66
C GLY A 71 7.52 6.90 25.35
N ILE A 72 7.97 5.65 25.40
CA ILE A 72 8.16 4.72 24.27
C ILE A 72 6.90 4.70 23.38
N PRO A 73 6.88 5.37 22.21
CA PRO A 73 5.86 5.11 21.20
C PRO A 73 6.25 3.77 20.59
N PHE A 74 5.27 2.90 20.37
CA PHE A 74 5.50 1.52 19.96
C PHE A 74 6.16 0.65 21.05
N GLY A 75 5.56 0.61 22.24
CA GLY A 75 5.80 -0.49 23.16
C GLY A 75 5.45 -1.82 22.46
N ASN A 76 6.32 -2.82 22.60
CA ASN A 76 6.29 -4.10 21.88
C ASN A 76 4.94 -4.85 21.93
N ASP A 77 4.07 -4.51 22.88
CA ASP A 77 2.87 -5.29 23.21
C ASP A 77 1.54 -4.50 23.14
N ASN A 78 1.53 -3.22 22.74
CA ASN A 78 0.27 -2.45 22.67
C ASN A 78 0.37 -1.29 21.66
N TYR A 79 -0.27 -1.44 20.51
CA TYR A 79 -0.59 -0.29 19.65
C TYR A 79 -1.70 0.52 20.32
N SER A 80 -1.56 1.82 20.29
CA SER A 80 -2.60 2.76 20.68
C SER A 80 -3.04 3.57 19.47
N CYS A 81 -4.30 4.02 19.45
CA CYS A 81 -4.83 4.87 18.37
C CYS A 81 -3.93 6.08 18.07
N VAL A 82 -3.29 6.65 19.11
CA VAL A 82 -2.41 7.81 18.97
C VAL A 82 -1.16 7.53 18.13
N ASP A 83 -0.67 6.29 18.12
CA ASP A 83 0.51 5.91 17.31
C ASP A 83 0.23 6.06 15.81
N TYR A 84 -0.99 5.73 15.37
CA TYR A 84 -1.40 5.89 13.96
C TYR A 84 -1.79 7.33 13.62
N THR A 85 -2.24 8.10 14.60
CA THR A 85 -2.53 9.53 14.40
C THR A 85 -1.25 10.32 14.13
N GLU A 86 -0.17 10.07 14.85
CA GLU A 86 1.11 10.77 14.65
C GLU A 86 1.76 10.40 13.30
N GLY A 87 1.61 9.15 12.84
CA GLY A 87 2.12 8.66 11.56
C GLY A 87 1.23 8.94 10.34
N GLN A 88 0.17 9.75 10.47
CA GLN A 88 -0.82 9.97 9.41
C GLN A 88 -0.22 10.66 8.17
N LEU A 89 -0.66 10.24 6.98
CA LEU A 89 -0.25 10.84 5.72
C LEU A 89 -1.30 11.84 5.21
N ILE A 90 -0.92 13.10 5.04
CA ILE A 90 -1.77 14.13 4.42
C ILE A 90 -1.36 14.31 2.96
N LEU A 91 -2.12 13.70 2.04
CA LEU A 91 -1.75 13.60 0.62
C LEU A 91 -2.39 14.66 -0.29
N SER A 92 -3.30 15.49 0.20
CA SER A 92 -3.94 16.54 -0.62
C SER A 92 -2.91 17.46 -1.27
N GLY A 93 -2.98 17.58 -2.60
CA GLY A 93 -2.05 18.37 -3.42
C GLY A 93 -0.63 17.80 -3.50
N ARG A 94 -0.40 16.57 -3.03
CA ARG A 94 0.90 15.89 -3.04
C ARG A 94 0.95 14.77 -4.08
N GLU A 95 2.16 14.26 -4.26
CA GLU A 95 2.43 13.04 -5.01
C GLU A 95 3.01 11.99 -4.07
N LEU A 96 2.46 10.78 -4.12
CA LEU A 96 3.03 9.59 -3.50
C LEU A 96 3.62 8.72 -4.60
N SER A 97 4.81 8.17 -4.39
CA SER A 97 5.42 7.24 -5.34
C SER A 97 6.23 6.17 -4.65
N PHE A 98 6.25 4.99 -5.25
CA PHE A 98 7.11 3.88 -4.85
C PHE A 98 7.56 3.10 -6.08
N ASP A 99 8.77 2.54 -5.99
CA ASP A 99 9.24 1.55 -6.95
C ASP A 99 8.81 0.16 -6.50
N VAL A 100 8.50 -0.71 -7.47
CA VAL A 100 8.04 -2.07 -7.22
C VAL A 100 8.57 -3.06 -8.26
N ASP A 101 8.97 -4.24 -7.80
CA ASP A 101 9.23 -5.41 -8.64
C ASP A 101 8.16 -6.50 -8.42
N LEU A 102 7.42 -6.86 -9.48
CA LEU A 102 6.39 -7.89 -9.47
C LEU A 102 6.77 -9.13 -10.28
N SER A 103 8.02 -9.27 -10.72
CA SER A 103 8.48 -10.34 -11.62
C SER A 103 8.21 -11.74 -11.07
N ALA A 104 8.29 -11.89 -9.74
CA ALA A 104 8.00 -13.11 -9.00
C ALA A 104 6.53 -13.29 -8.59
N THR A 105 5.67 -12.27 -8.79
CA THR A 105 4.25 -12.31 -8.39
C THR A 105 3.39 -12.86 -9.53
N GLY A 106 3.12 -14.16 -9.47
CA GLY A 106 2.38 -14.91 -10.49
C GLY A 106 0.86 -14.80 -10.40
N CYS A 107 0.16 -15.60 -11.21
CA CYS A 107 -1.30 -15.70 -11.15
C CYS A 107 -1.78 -16.21 -9.78
N GLY A 108 -2.90 -15.68 -9.29
CA GLY A 108 -3.48 -16.07 -8.00
C GLY A 108 -2.83 -15.40 -6.79
N CYS A 109 -1.70 -14.71 -6.97
CA CYS A 109 -1.11 -13.84 -5.96
C CYS A 109 -1.64 -12.41 -6.13
N ASN A 110 -1.81 -11.72 -5.00
CA ASN A 110 -2.08 -10.29 -4.93
C ASN A 110 -0.98 -9.65 -4.06
N ALA A 111 -0.16 -8.80 -4.66
CA ALA A 111 0.74 -7.92 -3.92
C ALA A 111 0.05 -6.57 -3.77
N ALA A 112 -0.15 -6.16 -2.52
CA ALA A 112 -0.97 -5.00 -2.19
C ALA A 112 -0.14 -3.86 -1.58
N VAL A 113 -0.38 -2.64 -2.03
CA VAL A 113 -0.01 -1.39 -1.35
C VAL A 113 -1.27 -0.56 -1.26
N TYR A 114 -1.64 -0.20 -0.04
CA TYR A 114 -2.92 0.47 0.22
C TYR A 114 -2.80 1.42 1.42
N LEU A 115 -3.76 2.33 1.52
CA LEU A 115 -3.90 3.27 2.64
C LEU A 115 -5.21 2.96 3.35
N ALA A 116 -5.15 2.82 4.67
CA ALA A 116 -6.32 2.63 5.51
C ALA A 116 -6.46 3.81 6.50
N SER A 117 -7.69 4.19 6.79
CA SER A 117 -7.99 5.31 7.70
C SER A 117 -7.84 4.94 9.19
N MET A 118 -6.76 4.23 9.53
CA MET A 118 -6.46 3.72 10.88
C MET A 118 -6.31 4.83 11.92
N ALA A 119 -5.74 5.98 11.54
CA ALA A 119 -5.62 7.16 12.40
C ALA A 119 -6.98 7.67 12.93
N GLN A 120 -8.07 7.33 12.24
CA GLN A 120 -9.44 7.72 12.59
C GLN A 120 -10.23 6.59 13.23
N ASN A 121 -9.61 5.43 13.46
CA ASN A 121 -10.25 4.28 14.08
C ASN A 121 -10.02 4.28 15.60
N PRO A 122 -11.05 4.54 16.43
CA PRO A 122 -10.94 4.49 17.88
C PRO A 122 -11.14 3.08 18.45
N ASP A 123 -11.53 2.11 17.62
CA ASP A 123 -11.93 0.78 18.07
C ASP A 123 -10.80 -0.23 17.83
N PRO A 124 -10.35 -0.96 18.87
CA PRO A 124 -9.40 -2.04 18.69
C PRO A 124 -10.02 -3.16 17.84
N SER A 125 -9.26 -3.65 16.88
CA SER A 125 -9.62 -4.72 15.95
C SER A 125 -9.50 -6.10 16.61
N THR A 126 -10.08 -7.12 15.97
CA THR A 126 -9.90 -8.51 16.41
C THR A 126 -8.47 -9.02 16.21
N CYS A 127 -7.65 -8.29 15.44
CA CYS A 127 -6.23 -8.57 15.20
C CYS A 127 -5.32 -7.95 16.28
N LYS A 128 -5.89 -7.44 17.39
CA LYS A 128 -5.16 -6.87 18.55
C LYS A 128 -4.33 -5.64 18.16
N ASP A 129 -4.85 -4.84 17.23
CA ASP A 129 -4.31 -3.56 16.79
C ASP A 129 -5.48 -2.59 16.46
N TYR A 130 -5.23 -1.46 15.81
CA TYR A 130 -6.29 -0.55 15.33
C TYR A 130 -6.51 -0.66 13.82
N TYR A 131 -6.12 -1.78 13.21
CA TYR A 131 -6.34 -2.01 11.79
C TYR A 131 -7.82 -2.05 11.44
N CYS A 132 -8.14 -1.43 10.32
CA CYS A 132 -9.45 -1.41 9.72
C CYS A 132 -9.28 -1.39 8.19
N ASP A 133 -10.26 -1.90 7.46
CA ASP A 133 -10.34 -1.82 6.01
C ASP A 133 -11.80 -1.87 5.56
N ALA A 134 -12.10 -1.63 4.29
CA ALA A 134 -13.48 -1.63 3.80
C ALA A 134 -14.13 -3.03 3.82
N ASN A 135 -13.30 -4.07 3.86
CA ASN A 135 -13.73 -5.46 3.88
C ASN A 135 -13.94 -6.02 5.30
N SER A 136 -13.62 -5.24 6.34
CA SER A 136 -13.73 -5.63 7.74
C SER A 136 -12.91 -6.87 8.11
N VAL A 137 -11.70 -7.04 7.55
CA VAL A 137 -10.88 -8.25 7.75
C VAL A 137 -10.58 -8.52 9.22
N CYS A 138 -10.37 -7.47 10.03
CA CYS A 138 -10.17 -7.56 11.47
C CYS A 138 -11.39 -7.05 12.28
N GLY A 139 -12.59 -7.13 11.71
CA GLY A 139 -13.85 -6.79 12.38
C GLY A 139 -14.17 -5.29 12.49
N VAL A 140 -13.32 -4.41 11.96
CA VAL A 140 -13.53 -2.96 11.97
C VAL A 140 -13.45 -2.42 10.55
N ARG A 141 -14.43 -1.59 10.18
CA ARG A 141 -14.52 -0.98 8.85
C ARG A 141 -13.99 0.45 8.85
N CYS A 142 -13.25 0.83 7.80
CA CYS A 142 -12.92 2.23 7.53
C CYS A 142 -12.72 2.49 6.03
N ASP A 143 -12.59 3.76 5.66
CA ASP A 143 -12.29 4.13 4.27
C ASP A 143 -10.87 3.67 3.91
N GLU A 144 -10.72 3.18 2.68
CA GLU A 144 -9.54 2.49 2.20
C GLU A 144 -9.22 2.93 0.77
N LEU A 145 -7.94 3.11 0.46
CA LEU A 145 -7.44 3.38 -0.88
C LEU A 145 -6.47 2.28 -1.27
N ASP A 146 -6.92 1.37 -2.10
CA ASP A 146 -6.07 0.39 -2.76
C ASP A 146 -5.28 1.09 -3.85
N LEU A 147 -4.04 1.46 -3.53
CA LEU A 147 -3.16 2.11 -4.50
C LEU A 147 -2.69 1.10 -5.56
N MET A 148 -2.41 -0.13 -5.14
CA MET A 148 -2.01 -1.23 -6.00
C MET A 148 -2.51 -2.53 -5.40
N GLU A 149 -3.38 -3.23 -6.12
CA GLU A 149 -3.63 -4.67 -5.99
C GLU A 149 -3.19 -5.32 -7.29
N ALA A 150 -2.01 -5.95 -7.28
CA ALA A 150 -1.37 -6.34 -8.53
C ALA A 150 -0.59 -7.65 -8.46
N ASN A 151 -0.39 -8.19 -9.65
CA ASN A 151 0.63 -9.18 -9.96
C ASN A 151 1.20 -8.86 -11.34
N ARG A 152 2.10 -9.69 -11.86
CA ARG A 152 2.73 -9.41 -13.16
C ARG A 152 1.75 -9.38 -14.35
N TRP A 153 0.50 -9.78 -14.18
CA TRP A 153 -0.52 -9.87 -15.24
C TRP A 153 -1.64 -8.84 -15.14
N ALA A 154 -1.93 -8.34 -13.93
CA ALA A 154 -3.02 -7.43 -13.68
C ALA A 154 -2.63 -6.40 -12.62
N PHE A 155 -3.19 -5.20 -12.77
CA PHE A 155 -3.04 -4.09 -11.84
C PHE A 155 -4.41 -3.48 -11.61
N ILE A 156 -4.78 -3.31 -10.35
CA ILE A 156 -6.01 -2.67 -9.91
C ILE A 156 -5.65 -1.58 -8.89
N ALA A 157 -6.36 -0.45 -8.96
CA ALA A 157 -6.34 0.57 -7.92
C ALA A 157 -7.78 0.98 -7.65
N THR A 158 -8.17 1.08 -6.38
CA THR A 158 -9.57 1.24 -5.98
C THR A 158 -9.68 2.23 -4.82
N ALA A 159 -10.77 2.98 -4.78
CA ALA A 159 -11.15 3.79 -3.63
C ALA A 159 -12.40 3.18 -3.01
N HIS A 160 -12.32 2.87 -1.72
CA HIS A 160 -13.41 2.29 -0.96
C HIS A 160 -13.88 3.28 0.09
N THR A 161 -15.20 3.45 0.17
CA THR A 161 -15.78 3.88 1.44
C THR A 161 -15.88 2.70 2.38
N ARG A 162 -16.00 3.00 3.66
CA ARG A 162 -16.17 2.05 4.77
C ARG A 162 -17.16 0.90 4.49
N ASP A 163 -18.22 1.19 3.75
CA ASP A 163 -19.31 0.25 3.47
C ASP A 163 -19.27 -0.30 2.03
N ASP A 164 -18.25 0.03 1.24
CA ASP A 164 -18.02 -0.48 -0.12
C ASP A 164 -16.91 -1.54 -0.16
N GLY A 165 -17.07 -2.63 0.58
CA GLY A 165 -16.06 -3.71 0.58
C GLY A 165 -15.83 -4.38 -0.78
N ASN A 166 -16.75 -4.22 -1.74
CA ASN A 166 -16.63 -4.79 -3.08
C ASN A 166 -15.98 -3.82 -4.10
N GLY A 167 -15.73 -2.56 -3.73
CA GLY A 167 -15.16 -1.54 -4.61
C GLY A 167 -16.02 -1.32 -5.87
N VAL A 168 -17.34 -1.42 -5.76
CA VAL A 168 -18.24 -1.56 -6.93
C VAL A 168 -18.30 -0.27 -7.75
N GLY A 169 -17.93 0.87 -7.16
CA GLY A 169 -18.04 2.16 -7.82
C GLY A 169 -16.74 2.77 -8.38
N PHE A 170 -15.56 2.48 -7.81
CA PHE A 170 -14.49 3.50 -7.84
C PHE A 170 -13.08 2.92 -7.97
N GLY A 171 -12.57 2.77 -9.20
CA GLY A 171 -11.21 2.29 -9.41
C GLY A 171 -10.74 2.24 -10.86
N LEU A 172 -9.57 1.65 -11.08
CA LEU A 172 -8.98 1.31 -12.37
C LEU A 172 -8.73 -0.20 -12.39
N GLY A 173 -8.97 -0.87 -13.50
CA GLY A 173 -8.67 -2.31 -13.60
C GLY A 173 -9.75 -3.27 -13.06
N HIS A 174 -10.72 -2.78 -12.28
CA HIS A 174 -11.72 -3.64 -11.65
C HIS A 174 -12.62 -4.35 -12.68
N TYR A 175 -13.04 -5.59 -12.38
CA TYR A 175 -13.82 -6.40 -13.32
C TYR A 175 -15.26 -5.89 -13.52
N VAL A 176 -15.75 -5.03 -12.63
CA VAL A 176 -17.05 -4.34 -12.77
C VAL A 176 -16.97 -3.10 -13.68
N LEU A 177 -15.77 -2.59 -13.94
CA LEU A 177 -15.54 -1.44 -14.81
C LEU A 177 -15.38 -1.84 -16.27
N ARG A 178 -15.56 -0.90 -17.21
CA ARG A 178 -15.44 -1.19 -18.64
C ARG A 178 -14.04 -1.68 -19.01
N LYS A 179 -13.93 -2.54 -20.02
CA LYS A 179 -12.68 -3.25 -20.37
C LYS A 179 -11.53 -2.29 -20.72
N GLU A 180 -11.86 -1.15 -21.31
CA GLU A 180 -10.97 -0.06 -21.70
C GLU A 180 -10.27 0.64 -20.52
N SER A 181 -10.83 0.56 -19.32
CA SER A 181 -10.25 1.14 -18.10
C SER A 181 -9.33 0.15 -17.36
N ARG A 182 -9.03 -1.00 -17.96
CA ARG A 182 -8.21 -2.04 -17.34
C ARG A 182 -6.82 -2.10 -17.98
N PHE A 183 -5.78 -2.13 -17.16
CA PHE A 183 -4.42 -2.47 -17.59
C PHE A 183 -4.35 -3.98 -17.89
N ARG A 184 -4.89 -4.38 -19.04
CA ARG A 184 -4.86 -5.77 -19.53
C ARG A 184 -4.09 -5.85 -20.85
N PRO A 185 -3.56 -7.03 -21.20
CA PRO A 185 -3.03 -7.25 -22.54
C PRO A 185 -4.12 -6.98 -23.59
N SER A 186 -3.92 -5.95 -24.42
CA SER A 186 -4.63 -5.74 -25.70
C SER A 186 -3.65 -6.01 -26.85
N GLU A 187 -4.04 -5.78 -28.11
CA GLU A 187 -3.06 -5.76 -29.23
C GLU A 187 -1.91 -4.77 -28.96
N VAL A 188 -2.15 -3.73 -28.16
CA VAL A 188 -1.15 -2.88 -27.50
C VAL A 188 -1.09 -3.29 -26.03
N CYS A 189 0.04 -3.78 -25.53
CA CYS A 189 0.17 -4.22 -24.13
C CYS A 189 0.61 -3.03 -23.24
N PRO A 190 -0.28 -2.40 -22.45
CA PRO A 190 0.16 -1.34 -21.54
C PRO A 190 0.96 -1.89 -20.35
N TYR A 191 0.59 -3.07 -19.85
CA TYR A 191 1.13 -3.68 -18.63
C TYR A 191 1.11 -5.20 -18.77
N GLY A 192 2.23 -5.87 -18.50
CA GLY A 192 2.30 -7.33 -18.53
C GLY A 192 3.73 -7.87 -18.61
N PRO A 193 3.92 -9.20 -18.55
CA PRO A 193 5.23 -9.81 -18.43
C PRO A 193 5.86 -10.06 -19.81
N ALA A 194 6.00 -9.00 -20.61
CA ALA A 194 6.64 -9.05 -21.92
C ALA A 194 7.39 -7.77 -22.23
N THR A 195 8.52 -7.88 -22.93
CA THR A 195 9.35 -6.74 -23.37
C THR A 195 8.64 -5.83 -24.38
N THR A 196 7.54 -6.30 -24.97
CA THR A 196 6.69 -5.52 -25.88
C THR A 196 5.65 -4.69 -25.14
N CYS A 197 5.46 -4.90 -23.83
CA CYS A 197 4.56 -4.10 -23.03
C CYS A 197 5.19 -2.75 -22.69
N THR A 198 4.36 -1.69 -22.60
CA THR A 198 4.83 -0.37 -22.17
C THR A 198 5.41 -0.40 -20.75
N ILE A 199 4.78 -1.20 -19.87
CA ILE A 199 5.30 -1.56 -18.55
C ILE A 199 5.53 -3.08 -18.56
N ASN A 200 6.80 -3.49 -18.65
CA ASN A 200 7.22 -4.88 -18.60
C ASN A 200 7.41 -5.31 -17.14
N THR A 201 6.50 -6.14 -16.64
CA THR A 201 6.46 -6.59 -15.24
C THR A 201 7.49 -7.67 -14.91
N LEU A 202 8.37 -8.05 -15.85
CA LEU A 202 9.54 -8.89 -15.59
C LEU A 202 10.73 -8.10 -15.01
N GLY A 203 10.56 -6.81 -14.74
CA GLY A 203 11.50 -5.99 -14.00
C GLY A 203 10.78 -4.87 -13.25
N PRO A 204 11.53 -4.07 -12.49
CA PRO A 204 10.95 -3.03 -11.64
C PRO A 204 10.34 -1.88 -12.44
N PHE A 205 9.36 -1.21 -11.85
CA PHE A 205 8.74 0.01 -12.35
C PHE A 205 8.31 0.92 -11.19
N THR A 206 8.12 2.21 -11.47
CA THR A 206 7.63 3.18 -10.48
C THR A 206 6.13 3.38 -10.62
N ALA A 207 5.38 3.32 -9.52
CA ALA A 207 3.99 3.77 -9.44
C ALA A 207 3.94 5.17 -8.82
N ARG A 208 3.22 6.12 -9.45
CA ARG A 208 3.05 7.50 -8.99
C ARG A 208 1.58 7.87 -8.90
N TYR A 209 1.21 8.49 -7.79
CA TYR A 209 -0.15 8.87 -7.44
C TYR A 209 -0.19 10.36 -7.17
N LYS A 210 -0.79 11.11 -8.09
CA LYS A 210 -0.93 12.56 -7.96
C LYS A 210 -2.33 12.90 -7.46
N PHE A 211 -2.42 13.36 -6.22
CA PHE A 211 -3.67 13.67 -5.54
C PHE A 211 -4.13 15.10 -5.83
N THR A 212 -5.44 15.31 -5.85
CA THR A 212 -6.03 16.65 -5.95
C THR A 212 -5.73 17.51 -4.73
N SER A 213 -5.68 18.82 -4.93
CA SER A 213 -5.54 19.82 -3.86
C SER A 213 -6.72 19.76 -2.88
N ALA A 214 -6.50 20.23 -1.64
CA ALA A 214 -7.49 20.17 -0.57
C ALA A 214 -8.79 20.97 -0.85
N ASP A 215 -8.76 21.92 -1.79
CA ASP A 215 -9.90 22.72 -2.23
C ASP A 215 -10.71 22.06 -3.36
N GLN A 216 -10.28 20.88 -3.83
CA GLN A 216 -10.90 20.14 -4.92
C GLN A 216 -11.51 18.83 -4.42
N PRO A 217 -12.50 18.24 -5.13
CA PRO A 217 -12.97 16.90 -4.83
C PRO A 217 -11.83 15.89 -4.79
N PHE A 218 -11.89 14.94 -3.86
CA PHE A 218 -10.88 13.89 -3.72
C PHE A 218 -10.78 13.08 -5.01
N SER A 219 -9.57 13.03 -5.58
CA SER A 219 -9.20 12.07 -6.60
C SER A 219 -7.69 11.97 -6.74
N TYR A 220 -7.22 10.94 -7.42
CA TYR A 220 -5.82 10.83 -7.82
C TYR A 220 -5.69 10.29 -9.25
N ASN A 221 -4.63 10.69 -9.93
CA ASN A 221 -4.20 10.06 -11.18
C ASN A 221 -3.04 9.11 -10.90
N LEU A 222 -3.06 7.94 -11.53
CA LEU A 222 -2.03 6.93 -11.47
C LEU A 222 -1.16 6.99 -12.72
N THR A 223 0.16 7.07 -12.55
CA THR A 223 1.14 6.90 -13.63
C THR A 223 2.11 5.80 -13.27
N LEU A 224 2.19 4.77 -14.12
CA LEU A 224 3.26 3.77 -14.07
C LEU A 224 4.39 4.17 -14.99
N VAL A 225 5.64 4.07 -14.54
CA VAL A 225 6.84 4.52 -15.26
C VAL A 225 7.88 3.40 -15.28
N GLN A 226 8.42 3.10 -16.46
CA GLN A 226 9.56 2.20 -16.63
C GLN A 226 10.54 2.79 -17.63
N GLY A 227 11.70 3.24 -17.14
CA GLY A 227 12.67 3.96 -17.96
C GLY A 227 12.09 5.23 -18.59
N LYS A 228 11.98 5.26 -19.93
CA LYS A 228 11.38 6.39 -20.67
C LYS A 228 9.90 6.16 -21.04
N GLN A 229 9.37 4.99 -20.72
CA GLN A 229 7.99 4.62 -21.02
C GLN A 229 7.11 4.91 -19.81
N SER A 230 5.86 5.30 -20.07
CA SER A 230 4.88 5.52 -19.03
C SER A 230 3.46 5.26 -19.54
N ILE A 231 2.59 4.83 -18.65
CA ILE A 231 1.14 4.79 -18.87
C ILE A 231 0.47 5.55 -17.73
N THR A 232 -0.59 6.28 -18.06
CA THR A 232 -1.37 7.04 -17.08
C THR A 232 -2.83 6.63 -17.18
N ALA A 233 -3.48 6.48 -16.03
CA ALA A 233 -4.90 6.24 -15.93
C ALA A 233 -5.50 6.99 -14.74
N GLY A 234 -6.81 7.16 -14.76
CA GLY A 234 -7.56 7.89 -13.75
C GLY A 234 -8.47 8.96 -14.37
N PRO A 235 -9.05 9.83 -13.52
CA PRO A 235 -8.86 9.84 -12.07
C PRO A 235 -9.53 8.64 -11.39
N VAL A 236 -8.88 8.08 -10.37
CA VAL A 236 -9.60 7.32 -9.33
C VAL A 236 -10.18 8.35 -8.39
N ALA A 237 -11.49 8.31 -8.20
CA ALA A 237 -12.21 9.25 -7.36
C ALA A 237 -13.38 8.53 -6.72
N TYR A 238 -13.75 8.97 -5.52
CA TYR A 238 -15.06 8.65 -4.99
C TYR A 238 -16.08 9.59 -5.65
N GLN A 239 -17.08 9.04 -6.33
CA GLN A 239 -18.23 9.81 -6.80
C GLN A 239 -19.44 9.35 -6.00
N ASP A 240 -20.12 10.26 -5.31
CA ASP A 240 -21.39 9.90 -4.68
C ASP A 240 -22.33 9.30 -5.75
N PRO A 241 -23.02 8.18 -5.45
CA PRO A 241 -23.91 7.51 -6.39
C PRO A 241 -25.06 8.39 -6.89
#